data_AF-A0A953PC22-F1
#
_entry.id   AF-A0A953PC22-F1
#
_cell.length_a   1.000
_cell.length_b   1.000
_cell.length_c   1.000
_cell.angle_alpha   90.00
_cell.angle_beta   90.00
_cell.angle_gamma   90.00
#
_symmetry.space_group_name_H-M   'P 1'
#
loop_
_entity.id
_entity.type
_entity.pdbx_description
1 polymer ?
#
loop_
_entity_poly.entity_id
_entity_poly.type
_entity_poly.pdbx_seq_one_letter_code
_entity_poly.pdbx_strand_id
1 'polypeptide(L)'
;MNGTAFVISPDSQLVAGIGPDQKGYLYPVAGGEPRVIPGLNPGEQPITFSADGASLYIYQPGELPARVDRLNVQTGQRTLWKQLLPSDPAGVETIGPILMTPDAKTCVFGYHRMLADLYLVEGLK
;
A
#
# COMPACT_ATOMS: atom_id res chain seq x y z
N MET A 1 9.88 -3.20 9.07
CA MET A 1 8.98 -2.66 10.10
C MET A 1 7.62 -3.31 9.87
N ASN A 2 7.25 -4.34 10.63
CA ASN A 2 5.95 -5.02 10.47
C ASN A 2 4.87 -4.20 11.17
N GLY A 3 4.61 -2.99 10.68
CA GLY A 3 3.37 -2.31 11.02
C GLY A 3 2.25 -3.05 10.32
N THR A 4 1.38 -3.71 11.07
CA THR A 4 0.12 -4.24 10.53
C THR A 4 -0.65 -3.05 9.94
N ALA A 5 -0.61 -2.91 8.61
CA ALA A 5 -1.41 -1.91 7.91
C ALA A 5 -2.88 -2.33 8.02
N PHE A 6 -3.66 -1.56 8.76
CA PHE A 6 -5.11 -1.71 8.83
C PHE A 6 -5.78 -0.39 8.51
N VAL A 7 -6.97 -0.47 7.95
CA VAL A 7 -7.79 0.70 7.58
C VAL A 7 -9.24 0.43 7.96
N ILE A 8 -9.96 1.47 8.35
CA ILE A 8 -11.36 1.39 8.79
C ILE A 8 -12.25 1.84 7.64
N SER A 9 -13.37 1.16 7.42
CA SER A 9 -14.37 1.56 6.42
C SER A 9 -15.02 2.90 6.78
N PRO A 10 -15.51 3.68 5.80
CA PRO A 10 -16.11 4.99 6.07
C PRO A 10 -17.32 4.96 7.02
N ASP A 11 -18.09 3.86 6.99
CA ASP A 11 -19.23 3.62 7.88
C ASP A 11 -18.84 3.05 9.27
N SER A 12 -17.54 2.88 9.52
CA SER A 12 -16.97 2.31 10.74
C SER A 12 -17.47 0.90 11.10
N GLN A 13 -17.96 0.13 10.11
CA GLN A 13 -18.45 -1.23 10.32
C GLN A 13 -17.40 -2.32 10.08
N LEU A 14 -16.35 -2.01 9.31
CA LEU A 14 -15.33 -2.97 8.89
C LEU A 14 -13.93 -2.42 9.13
N VAL A 15 -13.01 -3.32 9.47
CA VAL A 15 -11.57 -3.07 9.43
C VAL A 15 -10.96 -3.99 8.39
N ALA A 16 -10.25 -3.44 7.40
CA ALA A 16 -9.42 -4.22 6.50
C ALA A 16 -8.00 -4.30 7.05
N GLY A 17 -7.38 -5.48 7.05
CA GLY A 17 -6.01 -5.65 7.52
C GLY A 17 -5.39 -6.96 7.11
N ILE A 18 -4.07 -7.08 7.31
CA ILE A 18 -3.32 -8.30 7.03
C ILE A 18 -3.29 -9.19 8.29
N GLY A 19 -3.77 -10.42 8.14
CA GLY A 19 -3.78 -11.44 9.18
C GLY A 19 -2.41 -12.07 9.42
N PRO A 20 -2.27 -12.90 10.47
CA PRO A 20 -1.01 -13.58 10.81
C PRO A 20 -0.56 -14.59 9.75
N ASP A 21 -1.47 -15.07 8.89
CA ASP A 21 -1.16 -15.93 7.75
C ASP A 21 -0.77 -15.16 6.48
N GLN A 22 -0.54 -13.85 6.61
CA GLN A 22 -0.20 -12.90 5.53
C GLN A 22 -1.30 -12.71 4.47
N LYS A 23 -2.54 -13.15 4.74
CA LYS A 23 -3.70 -12.86 3.88
C LYS A 23 -4.44 -11.61 4.34
N GLY A 24 -5.16 -10.98 3.43
CA GLY A 24 -6.05 -9.87 3.74
C GLY A 24 -7.42 -10.30 4.21
N TYR A 25 -7.92 -9.62 5.25
CA TYR A 25 -9.23 -9.87 5.81
C TYR A 25 -10.00 -8.57 6.06
N LEU A 26 -11.33 -8.67 5.97
CA LEU A 26 -12.31 -7.74 6.52
C LEU A 26 -12.81 -8.28 7.86
N TYR A 27 -12.59 -7.51 8.92
CA TYR A 27 -13.04 -7.79 10.27
C TYR A 27 -14.28 -6.94 10.59
N PRO A 28 -15.43 -7.54 10.91
CA PRO A 28 -16.59 -6.79 11.40
C PRO A 28 -16.29 -6.14 12.76
N VAL A 29 -16.53 -4.83 12.88
CA VAL A 29 -16.31 -4.10 14.14
C VAL A 29 -17.25 -4.57 15.24
N ALA A 30 -18.48 -4.98 14.89
CA ALA A 30 -19.44 -5.57 15.81
C ALA A 30 -19.05 -7.00 16.29
N GLY A 31 -17.94 -7.55 15.80
CA GLY A 31 -17.53 -8.94 16.02
C GLY A 31 -18.15 -9.92 15.02
N GLY A 32 -17.65 -11.15 15.05
CA GLY A 32 -18.00 -12.22 14.11
C GLY A 32 -16.81 -12.69 13.28
N GLU A 33 -17.07 -13.61 12.35
CA GLU A 33 -16.03 -14.24 11.53
C GLU A 33 -15.43 -13.25 10.52
N PRO A 34 -14.08 -13.13 10.46
CA PRO A 34 -13.40 -12.36 9.43
C PRO A 34 -13.64 -12.94 8.04
N ARG A 35 -13.74 -12.06 7.04
CA ARG A 35 -13.92 -12.46 5.63
C ARG A 35 -12.64 -12.20 4.86
N VAL A 36 -12.18 -13.18 4.08
CA VAL A 36 -11.03 -12.98 3.18
C VAL A 36 -11.36 -11.89 2.17
N ILE A 37 -10.42 -10.98 1.91
CA ILE A 37 -10.54 -9.98 0.83
C ILE A 37 -10.22 -10.69 -0.51
N PRO A 38 -11.20 -10.88 -1.40
CA PRO A 38 -10.95 -11.54 -2.68
C PRO A 38 -9.98 -10.70 -3.53
N GLY A 39 -9.01 -11.35 -4.18
CA GLY A 39 -8.10 -10.69 -5.11
C GLY A 39 -7.00 -9.82 -4.48
N LEU A 40 -6.87 -9.83 -3.14
CA LEU A 40 -5.68 -9.30 -2.47
C LEU A 40 -4.56 -10.35 -2.51
N ASN A 41 -3.42 -9.98 -3.07
CA ASN A 41 -2.26 -10.86 -3.17
C ASN A 41 -1.42 -10.82 -1.89
N PRO A 42 -0.69 -11.90 -1.57
CA PRO A 42 0.30 -11.89 -0.49
C PRO A 42 1.32 -10.74 -0.67
N GLY A 43 1.61 -10.03 0.41
CA GLY A 43 2.55 -8.90 0.40
C GLY A 43 1.92 -7.54 0.06
N GLU A 44 0.69 -7.51 -0.47
CA GLU A 44 -0.03 -6.25 -0.67
C GLU A 44 -0.60 -5.72 0.65
N GLN A 45 -0.67 -4.40 0.76
CA GLN A 45 -1.16 -3.70 1.94
C GLN A 45 -2.29 -2.74 1.58
N PRO A 46 -3.35 -2.64 2.40
CA PRO A 46 -4.37 -1.63 2.23
C PRO A 46 -3.83 -0.24 2.61
N ILE A 47 -4.16 0.76 1.78
CA ILE A 47 -3.85 2.18 1.98
C ILE A 47 -5.05 2.90 2.61
N THR A 48 -6.23 2.73 2.03
CA THR A 48 -7.51 3.28 2.51
C THR A 48 -8.68 2.62 1.80
N PHE A 49 -9.87 2.69 2.39
CA PHE A 49 -11.13 2.46 1.67
C PHE A 49 -11.44 3.61 0.71
N SER A 50 -12.17 3.30 -0.37
CA SER A 50 -12.86 4.30 -1.16
C SER A 50 -14.00 4.94 -0.37
N ALA A 51 -14.40 6.16 -0.75
CA ALA A 51 -15.44 6.92 -0.04
C ALA A 51 -16.80 6.19 0.06
N ASP A 52 -17.12 5.32 -0.91
CA ASP A 52 -18.32 4.47 -0.92
C ASP A 52 -18.18 3.17 -0.09
N GLY A 53 -17.00 2.90 0.49
CA GLY A 53 -16.71 1.67 1.23
C GLY A 53 -16.61 0.39 0.39
N ALA A 54 -16.84 0.47 -0.93
CA ALA A 54 -16.95 -0.70 -1.80
C ALA A 54 -15.60 -1.23 -2.30
N SER A 55 -14.52 -0.46 -2.15
CA SER A 55 -13.19 -0.83 -2.62
C SER A 55 -12.11 -0.44 -1.62
N LEU A 56 -10.97 -1.13 -1.72
CA LEU A 56 -9.72 -0.76 -1.08
C LEU A 56 -8.74 -0.25 -2.12
N TYR A 57 -7.97 0.77 -1.77
CA TYR A 57 -6.75 1.08 -2.48
C TYR A 57 -5.61 0.30 -1.84
N ILE A 58 -4.83 -0.39 -2.65
CA ILE A 58 -3.79 -1.32 -2.22
C ILE A 58 -2.50 -1.08 -2.99
N TYR A 59 -1.36 -1.45 -2.40
CA TYR A 59 -0.07 -1.47 -3.06
C TYR A 59 0.81 -2.57 -2.49
N GLN A 60 1.86 -2.95 -3.23
CA GLN A 60 2.90 -3.85 -2.74
C GLN A 60 4.13 -3.03 -2.32
N PRO A 61 4.49 -2.99 -1.02
CA PRO A 61 5.73 -2.37 -0.57
C PRO A 61 6.96 -2.99 -1.26
N GLY A 62 7.90 -2.15 -1.66
CA GLY A 62 9.13 -2.57 -2.34
C GLY A 62 9.00 -2.76 -3.87
N GLU A 63 7.81 -2.65 -4.44
CA GLU A 63 7.63 -2.56 -5.89
C GLU A 63 7.95 -1.15 -6.40
N LEU A 64 8.75 -1.05 -7.46
CA LEU A 64 9.12 0.22 -8.11
C LEU A 64 8.87 0.16 -9.63
N PRO A 65 8.12 1.14 -10.21
CA PRO A 65 7.34 2.17 -9.52
C PRO A 65 6.22 1.55 -8.66
N ALA A 66 5.85 2.20 -7.56
CA ALA A 66 4.81 1.64 -6.70
C ALA A 66 3.46 1.69 -7.41
N ARG A 67 2.91 0.51 -7.68
CA ARG A 67 1.62 0.34 -8.31
C ARG A 67 0.52 0.39 -7.25
N VAL A 68 -0.40 1.33 -7.41
CA VAL A 68 -1.58 1.45 -6.55
C VAL A 68 -2.82 1.02 -7.34
N ASP A 69 -3.45 -0.05 -6.85
CA ASP A 69 -4.66 -0.63 -7.44
C ASP A 69 -5.89 -0.30 -6.59
N ARG A 70 -7.04 -0.13 -7.24
CA ARG A 70 -8.36 -0.17 -6.62
C ARG A 70 -8.91 -1.59 -6.71
N LEU A 71 -9.19 -2.20 -5.57
CA LEU A 71 -9.71 -3.57 -5.45
C LEU A 71 -11.12 -3.53 -4.88
N ASN A 72 -12.10 -4.04 -5.63
CA ASN A 72 -13.46 -4.23 -5.12
C ASN A 72 -13.48 -5.33 -4.06
N VAL A 73 -13.95 -5.03 -2.86
CA VAL A 73 -13.85 -5.94 -1.71
C VAL A 73 -14.83 -7.11 -1.75
N GLN A 74 -15.86 -7.05 -2.61
CA GLN A 74 -16.84 -8.11 -2.78
C GLN A 74 -16.49 -9.04 -3.95
N THR A 75 -16.11 -8.47 -5.09
CA THR A 75 -15.88 -9.23 -6.33
C THR A 75 -14.42 -9.61 -6.56
N GLY A 76 -13.48 -8.93 -5.88
CA GLY A 76 -12.05 -9.04 -6.15
C GLY A 76 -11.62 -8.42 -7.48
N GLN A 77 -12.50 -7.68 -8.16
CA GLN A 77 -12.13 -6.97 -9.38
C GLN A 77 -11.09 -5.90 -9.07
N ARG A 78 -10.01 -5.92 -9.86
CA ARG A 78 -8.86 -5.02 -9.73
C ARG A 78 -8.84 -4.04 -10.88
N THR A 79 -8.48 -2.79 -10.59
CA THR A 79 -8.24 -1.76 -11.59
C THR A 79 -7.04 -0.92 -11.17
N LEU A 80 -6.11 -0.65 -12.09
CA LEU A 80 -5.01 0.26 -11.84
C LEU A 80 -5.55 1.67 -11.58
N TRP A 81 -5.16 2.26 -10.45
CA TRP A 81 -5.45 3.67 -10.16
C TRP A 81 -4.27 4.56 -10.58
N LYS A 82 -3.05 4.26 -10.13
CA LYS A 82 -1.86 5.06 -10.46
C LYS A 82 -0.55 4.29 -10.23
N GLN A 83 0.50 4.72 -10.91
CA GLN A 83 1.88 4.36 -10.58
C GLN A 83 2.58 5.56 -9.94
N LEU A 84 3.26 5.34 -8.82
CA LEU A 84 3.92 6.38 -8.04
C LEU A 84 5.44 6.21 -8.13
N LEU A 85 6.12 7.27 -8.57
CA LEU A 85 7.56 7.38 -8.64
C LEU A 85 7.92 8.88 -8.57
N PRO A 86 8.97 9.29 -7.85
CA PRO A 86 9.46 10.66 -7.93
C PRO A 86 9.98 10.97 -9.33
N SER A 87 10.07 12.25 -9.66
CA SER A 87 10.56 12.71 -10.97
C SER A 87 12.01 12.32 -11.25
N ASP A 88 12.83 12.22 -10.21
CA ASP A 88 14.18 11.65 -10.26
C ASP A 88 14.19 10.30 -9.53
N PRO A 89 14.25 9.18 -10.25
CA PRO A 89 14.22 7.85 -9.65
C PRO A 89 15.60 7.34 -9.21
N ALA A 90 16.69 8.05 -9.47
CA ALA A 90 18.03 7.51 -9.23
C ALA A 90 18.27 7.23 -7.74
N GLY A 91 18.63 5.99 -7.39
CA GLY A 91 18.84 5.57 -6.01
C GLY A 91 17.57 5.41 -5.17
N VAL A 92 16.37 5.52 -5.75
CA VAL A 92 15.12 5.24 -5.03
C VAL A 92 15.00 3.73 -4.80
N GLU A 93 14.81 3.33 -3.55
CA GLU A 93 14.74 1.93 -3.15
C GLU A 93 13.31 1.49 -2.81
N THR A 94 12.51 2.38 -2.21
CA THR A 94 11.13 2.08 -1.81
C THR A 94 10.25 3.33 -1.87
N ILE A 95 8.97 3.14 -2.18
CA ILE A 95 7.91 4.15 -2.03
C ILE A 95 7.09 3.78 -0.79
N GLY A 96 6.88 4.74 0.10
CA GLY A 96 6.10 4.55 1.31
C GLY A 96 6.49 5.51 2.45
N PRO A 97 5.57 5.80 3.40
CA PRO A 97 4.16 5.42 3.38
C PRO A 97 3.40 6.17 2.25
N ILE A 98 2.33 5.57 1.76
CA ILE A 98 1.38 6.22 0.84
C ILE A 98 0.15 6.58 1.67
N LEU A 99 -0.28 7.84 1.60
CA LEU A 99 -1.51 8.33 2.24
C LEU A 99 -2.38 8.98 1.19
N MET A 100 -3.69 8.72 1.24
CA MET A 100 -4.62 9.18 0.23
C MET A 100 -6.00 9.48 0.82
N THR A 101 -6.69 10.47 0.26
CA THR A 101 -8.08 10.76 0.60
C THR A 101 -9.01 9.63 0.11
N PRO A 102 -10.11 9.30 0.81
CA PRO A 102 -11.02 8.23 0.36
C PRO A 102 -11.64 8.46 -1.03
N ASP A 103 -11.73 9.71 -1.49
CA ASP A 103 -12.18 10.05 -2.85
C ASP A 103 -11.07 9.96 -3.92
N ALA A 104 -9.86 9.57 -3.50
CA ALA A 104 -8.64 9.43 -4.29
C ALA A 104 -8.22 10.69 -5.09
N LYS A 105 -8.71 11.87 -4.70
CA LYS A 105 -8.31 13.13 -5.34
C LYS A 105 -6.95 13.62 -4.89
N THR A 106 -6.54 13.28 -3.67
CA THR A 106 -5.24 13.70 -3.12
C THR A 106 -4.49 12.50 -2.60
N CYS A 107 -3.25 12.36 -3.03
CA CYS A 107 -2.34 11.30 -2.62
C CYS A 107 -0.97 11.90 -2.36
N VAL A 108 -0.38 11.55 -1.23
CA VAL A 108 1.00 11.89 -0.85
C VAL A 108 1.75 10.59 -0.61
N PHE A 109 3.04 10.56 -0.95
CA PHE A 109 3.88 9.41 -0.70
C PHE A 109 5.28 9.85 -0.29
N GLY A 110 5.88 9.12 0.65
CA GLY A 110 7.30 9.19 0.94
C GLY A 110 8.11 8.25 0.03
N TYR A 111 9.42 8.39 0.03
CA TYR A 111 10.31 7.43 -0.60
C TYR A 111 11.67 7.39 0.11
N HIS A 112 12.30 6.21 0.12
CA HIS A 112 13.68 6.05 0.57
C HIS A 112 14.61 6.11 -0.63
N ARG A 113 15.69 6.89 -0.52
CA ARG A 113 16.72 7.04 -1.54
C ARG A 113 18.09 6.81 -0.95
N MET A 114 18.86 5.89 -1.53
CA MET A 114 20.27 5.69 -1.23
C MET A 114 21.11 6.04 -2.46
N LEU A 115 22.03 6.99 -2.29
CA LEU A 115 23.06 7.32 -3.26
C LEU A 115 24.41 7.06 -2.62
N ALA A 116 25.31 6.43 -3.35
CA ALA A 116 26.68 6.22 -2.92
C ALA A 116 27.63 6.59 -4.07
N ASP A 117 28.63 7.41 -3.75
CA ASP A 117 29.75 7.69 -4.63
C ASP A 117 30.96 6.89 -4.16
N LEU A 118 31.56 6.12 -5.08
CA LEU A 118 32.79 5.37 -4.81
C LEU A 118 33.99 6.17 -5.32
N TYR A 119 34.84 6.62 -4.40
CA TYR A 119 36.10 7.26 -4.74
C TYR A 119 37.26 6.29 -4.56
N LEU A 120 38.05 6.10 -5.61
CA LEU A 120 39.36 5.45 -5.54
C LEU A 120 40.43 6.54 -5.47
N VAL A 121 41.25 6.51 -4.42
CA VAL A 121 42.43 7.38 -4.29
C VAL A 121 43.67 6.52 -4.35
N GLU A 122 44.47 6.72 -5.40
CA GLU A 122 45.80 6.12 -5.54
C GLU A 122 46.87 7.22 -5.41
N GLY A 123 47.97 6.92 -4.72
CA GLY A 123 49.14 7.82 -4.67
C GLY A 123 49.14 8.87 -3.56
N LEU A 124 48.57 8.60 -2.38
CA LEU A 124 48.88 9.40 -1.19
C LEU A 124 50.39 9.27 -0.89
N LYS A 125 51.10 10.41 -0.88
CA LYS A 125 52.53 10.49 -0.51
C LYS A 125 52.71 10.69 0.99
#